data_AF-A0A368TKV4-F1
#
_entry.id   AF-A0A368TKV4-F1
#
_cell.length_a   1.000
_cell.length_b   1.000
_cell.length_c   1.000
_cell.angle_alpha   90.00
_cell.angle_beta   90.00
_cell.angle_gamma   90.00
#
_symmetry.space_group_name_H-M   'P 1'
#
loop_
_entity.id
_entity.type
_entity.pdbx_description
1 polymer ?
#
loop_
_entity_poly.entity_id
_entity_poly.type
_entity_poly.pdbx_seq_one_letter_code
_entity_poly.pdbx_strand_id
1 'polypeptide(L)'
;MSEGKNFEMELWESIIIEEVWENTIEGVMYNIRTIGDIYVEETWDKLLIAKTLLKMPKEIRENVLEGALFVQVGVFFGLMSKEELTESEKMDVIAHEIAHFVLGDHMAEKRSDPYNEREAEDLIEKWGFKRGYVSYEQFEKGRKRRQ
;
A
#
# COMPACT_ATOMS: atom_id res chain seq x y z
N MET A 1 -8.35 47.61 11.78
CA MET A 1 -7.33 46.55 11.58
C MET A 1 -7.75 45.27 12.32
N SER A 2 -8.89 44.68 11.95
CA SER A 2 -9.42 43.44 12.57
C SER A 2 -9.66 42.31 11.56
N GLU A 3 -9.45 42.54 10.26
CA GLU A 3 -9.74 41.57 9.19
C GLU A 3 -8.68 40.45 9.11
N GLY A 4 -7.44 40.68 9.58
CA GLY A 4 -6.37 39.70 9.48
C GLY A 4 -6.49 38.49 10.43
N LYS A 5 -7.21 38.61 11.55
CA LYS A 5 -7.32 37.51 12.54
C LYS A 5 -8.36 36.45 12.17
N ASN A 6 -9.37 36.79 11.38
CA ASN A 6 -10.36 35.81 10.92
C ASN A 6 -9.77 34.89 9.85
N PHE A 7 -8.91 35.41 8.96
CA PHE A 7 -8.33 34.63 7.88
C PHE A 7 -7.38 33.53 8.38
N GLU A 8 -6.56 33.82 9.40
CA GLU A 8 -5.67 32.80 9.98
C GLU A 8 -6.47 31.67 10.65
N MET A 9 -7.54 31.99 11.36
CA MET A 9 -8.39 30.99 12.05
C MET A 9 -9.12 30.08 11.05
N GLU A 10 -9.70 30.65 9.99
CA GLU A 10 -10.36 29.88 8.92
C GLU A 10 -9.39 28.94 8.20
N LEU A 11 -8.14 29.37 8.00
CA LEU A 11 -7.09 28.54 7.38
C LEU A 11 -6.67 27.37 8.28
N TRP A 12 -6.52 27.60 9.58
CA TRP A 12 -6.20 26.52 10.52
C TRP A 12 -7.34 25.51 10.63
N GLU A 13 -8.59 25.98 10.65
CA GLU A 13 -9.76 25.11 10.64
C GLU A 13 -9.83 24.28 9.35
N SER A 14 -9.55 24.85 8.18
CA SER A 14 -9.54 24.10 6.93
C SER A 14 -8.45 23.03 6.89
N ILE A 15 -7.23 23.36 7.36
CA ILE A 15 -6.12 22.40 7.44
C ILE A 15 -6.46 21.23 8.36
N ILE A 16 -7.07 21.50 9.51
CA ILE A 16 -7.48 20.46 10.46
C ILE A 16 -8.56 19.56 9.84
N ILE A 17 -9.53 20.15 9.14
CA ILE A 17 -10.61 19.38 8.50
C ILE A 17 -10.05 18.47 7.40
N GLU A 18 -9.14 18.98 6.56
CA GLU A 18 -8.47 18.20 5.52
C GLU A 18 -7.64 17.06 6.14
N GLU A 19 -6.81 17.35 7.15
CA GLU A 19 -5.98 16.33 7.80
C GLU A 19 -6.85 15.24 8.46
N VAL A 20 -7.97 15.61 9.10
CA VAL A 20 -8.91 14.64 9.68
C VAL A 20 -9.54 13.78 8.59
N TRP A 21 -9.97 14.41 7.49
CA TRP A 21 -10.62 13.70 6.39
C TRP A 21 -9.68 12.73 5.67
N GLU A 22 -8.43 13.11 5.42
CA GLU A 22 -7.43 12.24 4.77
C GLU A 22 -7.07 10.99 5.58
N ASN A 23 -7.37 11.00 6.88
CA ASN A 23 -7.21 9.86 7.78
C ASN A 23 -8.51 9.06 7.97
N THR A 24 -9.56 9.33 7.19
CA THR A 24 -10.77 8.51 7.12
C THR A 24 -10.67 7.46 6.00
N ILE A 25 -11.54 6.45 6.03
CA ILE A 25 -11.60 5.45 4.96
C ILE A 25 -11.99 6.10 3.63
N GLU A 26 -12.93 7.05 3.66
CA GLU A 26 -13.40 7.77 2.48
C GLU A 26 -12.30 8.65 1.87
N GLY A 27 -11.55 9.38 2.71
CA GLY A 27 -10.45 10.23 2.25
C GLY A 27 -9.31 9.43 1.62
N VAL A 28 -8.92 8.32 2.27
CA VAL A 28 -7.93 7.42 1.68
C VAL A 28 -8.44 6.82 0.37
N MET A 29 -9.69 6.32 0.33
CA MET A 29 -10.26 5.76 -0.91
C MET A 29 -10.32 6.77 -2.05
N TYR A 30 -10.61 8.04 -1.76
CA TYR A 30 -10.61 9.12 -2.75
C TYR A 30 -9.22 9.39 -3.31
N ASN A 31 -8.20 9.34 -2.45
CA ASN A 31 -6.81 9.64 -2.82
C ASN A 31 -6.07 8.47 -3.47
N ILE A 32 -6.60 7.24 -3.44
CA ILE A 32 -5.98 6.10 -4.15
C ILE A 32 -5.96 6.37 -5.66
N ARG A 33 -4.76 6.51 -6.22
CA ARG A 33 -4.49 6.62 -7.66
C ARG A 33 -3.90 5.31 -8.18
N THR A 34 -4.52 4.73 -9.19
CA THR A 34 -3.96 3.58 -9.93
C THR A 34 -3.48 4.04 -11.30
N ILE A 35 -2.39 3.43 -11.80
CA ILE A 35 -1.87 3.73 -13.15
C ILE A 35 -2.38 2.72 -14.18
N GLY A 36 -2.92 3.26 -15.27
CA GLY A 36 -3.48 2.52 -16.42
C GLY A 36 -5.01 2.51 -16.43
N ASP A 37 -5.61 2.06 -17.54
CA ASP A 37 -7.07 1.79 -17.67
C ASP A 37 -7.53 0.61 -16.81
N ILE A 38 -6.76 0.27 -15.78
CA ILE A 38 -7.06 -0.73 -14.79
C ILE A 38 -7.99 -0.04 -13.81
N TYR A 39 -9.26 0.03 -14.22
CA TYR A 39 -10.33 0.34 -13.34
C TYR A 39 -10.26 -0.65 -12.17
N VAL A 40 -9.87 -0.16 -10.99
CA VAL A 40 -10.33 -0.76 -9.73
C VAL A 40 -11.82 -0.42 -9.66
N GLU A 41 -12.58 -1.12 -10.49
CA GLU A 41 -13.99 -0.83 -10.77
C GLU A 41 -14.86 -1.29 -9.60
N GLU A 42 -14.33 -2.18 -8.76
CA GLU A 42 -15.01 -2.68 -7.56
C GLU A 42 -14.63 -1.88 -6.31
N THR A 43 -15.64 -1.27 -5.69
CA THR A 43 -15.55 -0.56 -4.40
C THR A 43 -14.85 -1.39 -3.31
N TRP A 44 -14.92 -2.71 -3.40
CA TRP A 44 -14.39 -3.64 -2.40
C TRP A 44 -12.85 -3.68 -2.38
N ASP A 45 -12.21 -3.68 -3.54
CA ASP A 45 -10.74 -3.67 -3.63
C ASP A 45 -10.18 -2.33 -3.11
N LYS A 46 -10.81 -1.21 -3.47
CA LYS A 46 -10.44 0.11 -2.92
C LYS A 46 -10.62 0.16 -1.42
N LEU A 47 -11.69 -0.44 -0.89
CA LEU A 47 -11.94 -0.51 0.55
C LEU A 47 -10.83 -1.31 1.27
N LEU A 48 -10.40 -2.45 0.73
CA LEU A 48 -9.32 -3.23 1.32
C LEU A 48 -7.97 -2.52 1.27
N ILE A 49 -7.65 -1.86 0.15
CA ILE A 49 -6.44 -1.04 0.05
C ILE A 49 -6.49 0.08 1.08
N ALA A 50 -7.62 0.78 1.20
CA ALA A 50 -7.77 1.86 2.17
C ALA A 50 -7.66 1.37 3.63
N LYS A 51 -8.28 0.24 3.98
CA LYS A 51 -8.11 -0.38 5.31
C LYS A 51 -6.65 -0.73 5.59
N THR A 52 -5.94 -1.23 4.59
CA THR A 52 -4.52 -1.58 4.70
C THR A 52 -3.68 -0.32 4.95
N LEU A 53 -3.87 0.73 4.15
CA LEU A 53 -3.17 2.01 4.28
C LEU A 53 -3.46 2.69 5.63
N LEU A 54 -4.67 2.60 6.16
CA LEU A 54 -5.02 3.16 7.47
C LEU A 54 -4.33 2.44 8.63
N LYS A 55 -3.97 1.15 8.46
CA LYS A 55 -3.20 0.39 9.45
C LYS A 55 -1.70 0.72 9.40
N MET A 56 -1.21 1.28 8.29
CA MET A 56 0.19 1.67 8.14
C MET A 56 0.51 2.99 8.86
N PRO A 57 1.80 3.23 9.19
CA PRO A 57 2.26 4.54 9.65
C PRO A 57 1.85 5.65 8.68
N LYS A 58 1.47 6.81 9.20
CA LYS A 58 0.97 7.96 8.41
C LYS A 58 1.91 8.34 7.27
N GLU A 59 3.20 8.46 7.55
CA GLU A 59 4.23 8.79 6.55
C GLU A 59 4.30 7.79 5.39
N ILE A 60 4.13 6.49 5.68
CA ILE A 60 4.11 5.46 4.65
C ILE A 60 2.84 5.59 3.81
N ARG A 61 1.69 5.79 4.45
CA ARG A 61 0.41 6.01 3.76
C ARG A 61 0.49 7.23 2.84
N GLU A 62 1.04 8.35 3.31
CA GLU A 62 1.20 9.58 2.53
C GLU A 62 2.12 9.34 1.33
N ASN A 63 3.29 8.73 1.53
CA ASN A 63 4.21 8.38 0.46
C ASN A 63 3.53 7.50 -0.61
N VAL A 64 2.73 6.52 -0.18
CA VAL A 64 1.99 5.63 -1.07
C VAL A 64 0.81 6.32 -1.78
N LEU A 65 0.22 7.37 -1.21
CA LEU A 65 -0.86 8.14 -1.85
C LEU A 65 -0.31 9.22 -2.80
N GLU A 66 0.86 9.79 -2.50
CA GLU A 66 1.60 10.71 -3.37
C GLU A 66 2.20 9.97 -4.57
N GLY A 67 2.81 8.81 -4.30
CA GLY A 67 3.24 7.86 -5.31
C GLY A 67 2.01 7.26 -5.97
N ALA A 68 1.95 7.27 -7.30
CA ALA A 68 0.88 6.53 -7.95
C ALA A 68 1.08 5.03 -7.68
N LEU A 69 0.15 4.43 -6.93
CA LEU A 69 0.31 3.07 -6.44
C LEU A 69 0.18 2.09 -7.63
N PHE A 70 1.31 1.52 -8.02
CA PHE A 70 1.38 0.36 -8.89
C PHE A 70 1.25 -0.90 -8.05
N VAL A 71 0.03 -1.20 -7.60
CA VAL A 71 -0.24 -2.56 -7.17
C VAL A 71 -0.03 -3.45 -8.40
N GLN A 72 0.85 -4.45 -8.33
CA GLN A 72 1.13 -5.33 -9.45
C GLN A 72 -0.11 -6.19 -9.74
N VAL A 73 -0.98 -5.63 -10.58
CA VAL A 73 -2.35 -6.08 -10.91
C VAL A 73 -2.41 -7.58 -11.15
N GLY A 74 -1.45 -8.17 -11.87
CA GLY A 74 -1.47 -9.62 -12.15
C GLY A 74 -1.38 -10.52 -10.90
N VAL A 75 -0.55 -10.14 -9.91
CA VAL A 75 -0.39 -10.90 -8.65
C VAL A 75 -1.56 -10.60 -7.71
N PHE A 76 -1.98 -9.34 -7.68
CA PHE A 76 -3.11 -8.86 -6.88
C PHE A 76 -4.44 -9.51 -7.28
N PHE A 77 -4.82 -9.45 -8.56
CA PHE A 77 -6.08 -10.04 -9.03
C PHE A 77 -6.08 -11.57 -8.92
N GLY A 78 -4.93 -12.23 -9.11
CA GLY A 78 -4.82 -13.69 -8.97
C GLY A 78 -4.88 -14.20 -7.52
N LEU A 79 -4.44 -13.40 -6.55
CA LEU A 79 -4.51 -13.74 -5.12
C LEU A 79 -5.83 -13.29 -4.48
N MET A 80 -6.34 -12.10 -4.84
CA MET A 80 -7.57 -11.53 -4.27
C MET A 80 -8.84 -12.26 -4.73
N SER A 81 -8.79 -12.89 -5.92
CA SER A 81 -9.86 -13.75 -6.44
C SER A 81 -9.92 -15.12 -5.77
N LYS A 82 -8.98 -15.47 -4.90
CA LYS A 82 -9.10 -16.66 -4.05
C LYS A 82 -10.11 -16.36 -2.94
N GLU A 83 -11.32 -16.90 -3.09
CA GLU A 83 -12.40 -16.82 -2.10
C GLU A 83 -12.00 -17.37 -0.71
N GLU A 84 -10.96 -18.19 -0.66
CA GLU A 84 -10.47 -18.85 0.56
C GLU A 84 -9.65 -17.93 1.49
N LEU A 85 -9.18 -16.76 1.02
CA LEU A 85 -8.43 -15.84 1.86
C LEU A 85 -9.35 -14.94 2.68
N THR A 86 -9.06 -14.83 3.97
CA THR A 86 -9.70 -13.88 4.86
C THR A 86 -9.34 -12.44 4.49
N GLU A 87 -10.16 -11.47 4.93
CA GLU A 87 -9.85 -10.04 4.78
C GLU A 87 -8.45 -9.69 5.34
N SER A 88 -8.08 -10.23 6.51
CA SER A 88 -6.76 -9.97 7.10
C SER A 88 -5.62 -10.49 6.22
N GLU A 89 -5.75 -11.68 5.66
CA GLU A 89 -4.71 -12.25 4.79
C GLU A 89 -4.59 -11.48 3.48
N LYS A 90 -5.72 -11.02 2.93
CA LYS A 90 -5.72 -10.11 1.79
C LYS A 90 -4.98 -8.82 2.14
N MET A 91 -5.27 -8.21 3.28
CA MET A 91 -4.55 -7.02 3.74
C MET A 91 -3.04 -7.25 3.94
N ASP A 92 -2.62 -8.42 4.45
CA ASP A 92 -1.20 -8.78 4.57
C ASP A 92 -0.53 -8.83 3.17
N VAL A 93 -1.20 -9.40 2.16
CA VAL A 93 -0.72 -9.41 0.77
C VAL A 93 -0.65 -7.99 0.18
N ILE A 94 -1.68 -7.17 0.38
CA ILE A 94 -1.69 -5.76 -0.08
C ILE A 94 -0.49 -5.03 0.53
N ALA A 95 -0.24 -5.21 1.83
CA ALA A 95 0.90 -4.60 2.51
C ALA A 95 2.23 -5.05 1.90
N HIS A 96 2.38 -6.34 1.55
CA HIS A 96 3.59 -6.88 0.92
C HIS A 96 3.88 -6.21 -0.42
N GLU A 97 2.88 -6.07 -1.28
CA GLU A 97 3.03 -5.39 -2.57
C GLU A 97 3.36 -3.89 -2.39
N ILE A 98 2.77 -3.24 -1.38
CA ILE A 98 3.11 -1.85 -1.02
C ILE A 98 4.56 -1.76 -0.54
N ALA A 99 5.06 -2.74 0.22
CA ALA A 99 6.46 -2.75 0.65
C ALA A 99 7.41 -2.82 -0.54
N HIS A 100 7.14 -3.66 -1.55
CA HIS A 100 7.90 -3.66 -2.79
C HIS A 100 7.85 -2.33 -3.54
N PHE A 101 6.70 -1.64 -3.52
CA PHE A 101 6.59 -0.30 -4.08
C PHE A 101 7.52 0.69 -3.35
N VAL A 102 7.42 0.76 -2.02
CA VAL A 102 8.21 1.67 -1.17
C VAL A 102 9.71 1.39 -1.27
N LEU A 103 10.12 0.13 -1.40
CA LEU A 103 11.52 -0.28 -1.57
C LEU A 103 12.08 -0.01 -2.97
N GLY A 104 11.23 0.37 -3.94
CA GLY A 104 11.66 0.59 -5.33
C GLY A 104 11.87 -0.71 -6.13
N ASP A 105 11.45 -1.85 -5.59
CA ASP A 105 11.62 -3.17 -6.23
C ASP A 105 10.86 -3.29 -7.55
N HIS A 106 9.80 -2.51 -7.73
CA HIS A 106 9.03 -2.42 -8.96
C HIS A 106 9.87 -1.96 -10.17
N MET A 107 10.99 -1.24 -9.93
CA MET A 107 11.94 -0.79 -10.94
C MET A 107 13.14 -1.73 -11.13
N ALA A 108 13.32 -2.73 -10.27
CA ALA A 108 14.49 -3.59 -10.31
C ALA A 108 14.43 -4.60 -11.48
N GLU A 109 15.55 -4.76 -12.20
CA GLU A 109 15.71 -5.79 -13.24
C GLU A 109 15.60 -7.22 -12.67
N LYS A 110 15.80 -7.39 -11.36
CA LYS A 110 15.77 -8.67 -10.65
C LYS A 110 14.48 -8.88 -9.90
N ARG A 111 13.38 -8.95 -10.66
CA ARG A 111 12.10 -9.43 -10.17
C ARG A 111 12.31 -10.84 -9.57
N SER A 112 11.93 -11.02 -8.31
CA SER A 112 12.08 -12.26 -7.53
C SER A 112 13.47 -12.55 -6.93
N ASP A 113 14.27 -11.53 -6.59
CA ASP A 113 15.43 -11.77 -5.71
C ASP A 113 14.93 -12.16 -4.30
N PRO A 114 15.35 -13.31 -3.73
CA PRO A 114 15.00 -13.69 -2.35
C PRO A 114 15.31 -12.61 -1.31
N TYR A 115 16.29 -11.75 -1.57
CA TYR A 115 16.62 -10.64 -0.68
C TYR A 115 15.49 -9.61 -0.64
N ASN A 116 14.94 -9.23 -1.79
CA ASN A 116 13.89 -8.23 -1.91
C ASN A 116 12.58 -8.71 -1.28
N GLU A 117 12.23 -9.99 -1.50
CA GLU A 117 11.06 -10.60 -0.86
C GLU A 117 11.19 -10.62 0.67
N ARG A 118 12.40 -10.84 1.20
CA ARG A 118 12.64 -10.81 2.65
C ARG A 118 12.57 -9.40 3.22
N GLU A 119 13.12 -8.43 2.50
CA GLU A 119 13.11 -7.02 2.91
C GLU A 119 11.68 -6.47 2.93
N ALA A 120 10.85 -6.82 1.94
CA ALA A 120 9.43 -6.50 1.93
C ALA A 120 8.71 -7.08 3.15
N GLU A 121 8.96 -8.36 3.46
CA GLU A 121 8.36 -9.05 4.62
C GLU A 121 8.80 -8.45 5.96
N ASP A 122 10.07 -8.09 6.10
CA ASP A 122 10.59 -7.40 7.29
C ASP A 122 9.96 -6.01 7.45
N LEU A 123 9.61 -5.35 6.35
CA LEU A 123 8.99 -4.04 6.35
C LEU A 123 7.51 -4.10 6.76
N ILE A 124 6.74 -5.04 6.21
CA ILE A 124 5.32 -5.18 6.58
C ILE A 124 5.15 -5.65 8.03
N GLU A 125 6.08 -6.47 8.55
CA GLU A 125 6.09 -6.89 9.95
C GLU A 125 6.26 -5.68 10.88
N LYS A 126 7.13 -4.71 10.52
CA LYS A 126 7.27 -3.44 11.26
C LYS A 126 6.00 -2.58 11.21
N TRP A 127 5.21 -2.70 10.14
CA TRP A 127 3.91 -2.04 10.02
C TRP A 127 2.78 -2.81 10.74
N GLY A 128 3.06 -3.97 11.33
CA GLY A 128 2.11 -4.78 12.10
C GLY A 128 1.28 -5.76 11.26
N PHE A 129 1.75 -6.13 10.08
CA PHE A 129 1.18 -7.18 9.24
C PHE A 129 1.92 -8.51 9.43
N LYS A 130 1.29 -9.61 9.02
CA LYS A 130 1.92 -10.93 9.11
C LYS A 130 2.78 -11.20 7.89
N ARG A 131 3.79 -12.04 8.10
CA ARG A 131 4.63 -12.51 7.01
C ARG A 131 3.89 -13.53 6.13
N GLY A 132 4.00 -13.38 4.82
CA GLY A 132 3.39 -14.29 3.84
C GLY A 132 4.18 -15.59 3.65
N TYR A 133 5.51 -15.53 3.75
CA TYR A 133 6.39 -16.68 3.58
C TYR A 133 6.96 -17.21 4.90
N VAL A 134 6.80 -18.52 5.13
CA VAL A 134 7.48 -19.24 6.23
C VAL A 134 8.96 -19.49 5.90
N SER A 135 9.31 -19.57 4.61
CA SER A 135 10.68 -19.76 4.14
C SER A 135 10.91 -19.17 2.75
N TYR A 136 12.18 -18.85 2.43
CA TYR A 136 12.58 -18.25 1.15
C TYR A 136 13.34 -19.23 0.23
N GLU A 137 13.43 -20.52 0.60
CA GLU A 137 14.19 -21.53 -0.16
C GLU A 137 13.76 -21.65 -1.63
N GLN A 138 12.47 -21.43 -1.91
CA GLN A 138 11.92 -21.49 -3.27
C GLN A 138 12.55 -20.45 -4.21
N PHE A 139 12.85 -19.26 -3.68
CA PHE A 139 13.49 -18.18 -4.42
C PHE A 139 14.99 -18.45 -4.59
N GLU A 140 15.64 -19.01 -3.57
CA GLU A 140 17.05 -19.43 -3.65
C GLU A 140 17.29 -20.55 -4.68
N LYS A 141 16.38 -21.52 -4.76
CA LYS A 141 16.41 -22.61 -5.75
C LYS A 141 16.22 -22.08 -7.18
N GLY A 142 15.39 -21.06 -7.36
CA GLY A 142 15.19 -20.39 -8.65
C GLY A 142 16.44 -19.66 -9.14
N ARG A 143 17.16 -18.98 -8.24
CA ARG A 143 18.43 -18.28 -8.56
C ARG A 143 19.51 -19.24 -9.07
N LYS A 144 19.68 -20.41 -8.45
CA LYS A 144 20.68 -21.42 -8.86
C LYS A 144 20.44 -21.99 -10.26
N ARG A 145 19.23 -21.88 -10.81
CA ARG A 145 18.89 -22.33 -12.18
C ARG A 145 19.19 -21.28 -13.25
N ARG A 146 19.42 -20.02 -12.86
CA ARG A 146 19.67 -18.89 -13.78
C ARG A 146 21.15 -18.48 -13.86
N GLN A 147 22.02 -19.16 -13.11
CA GLN A 147 23.49 -19.04 -13.17
C GLN A 147 24.06 -20.20 -13.98
#